data_AF-D7LWX4-F1
#
_entry.id   AF-D7LWX4-F1
#
_cell.length_a   1.000
_cell.length_b   1.000
_cell.length_c   1.000
_cell.angle_alpha   90.00
_cell.angle_beta   90.00
_cell.angle_gamma   90.00
#
_symmetry.space_group_name_H-M   'P 1'
#
loop_
_entity.id
_entity.type
_entity.pdbx_description
1 polymer ?
#
loop_
_entity_poly.entity_id
_entity_poly.type
_entity_poly.pdbx_seq_one_letter_code
_entity_poly.pdbx_strand_id
1 'polypeptide(L)'
;CTKSRQALSLNPTRLRMEIRGLLLTQGPIGISVNVCGIFGRADEEIYILPEPKENMKRHALIIVGFGTTKDGKLFFIVQNTWGTKWGFNGYARIIIKKTCPIFDVSGLVN
;
A
#
# COMPACT_ATOMS: atom_id res chain seq x y z
N CYS A 1 -14.04 -27.50 -4.48
CA CYS A 1 -15.34 -26.87 -4.17
C CYS A 1 -15.93 -27.50 -2.93
N THR A 2 -15.66 -26.91 -1.77
CA THR A 2 -16.27 -27.27 -0.49
C THR A 2 -16.45 -25.97 0.27
N LYS A 3 -17.69 -25.65 0.64
CA LYS A 3 -17.99 -24.51 1.48
C LYS A 3 -17.42 -24.79 2.87
N SER A 4 -16.54 -23.94 3.37
CA SER A 4 -16.35 -23.80 4.80
C SER A 4 -15.81 -22.41 5.16
N ARG A 5 -16.57 -21.76 6.05
CA ARG A 5 -16.24 -20.59 6.86
C ARG A 5 -16.04 -19.28 6.09
N GLN A 6 -17.11 -18.49 6.15
CA GLN A 6 -17.11 -17.04 6.05
C GLN A 6 -16.07 -16.48 7.04
N ALA A 7 -14.84 -16.25 6.56
CA ALA A 7 -13.89 -15.39 7.24
C ALA A 7 -14.31 -13.95 6.96
N LEU A 8 -15.04 -13.39 7.92
CA LEU A 8 -15.42 -11.99 7.96
C LEU A 8 -14.15 -11.14 8.07
N SER A 9 -13.72 -10.53 6.95
CA SER A 9 -13.04 -9.22 6.83
C SER A 9 -12.27 -9.19 5.51
N LEU A 10 -12.98 -8.98 4.40
CA LEU A 10 -12.32 -8.42 3.21
C LEU A 10 -11.91 -7.00 3.60
N ASN A 11 -10.63 -6.81 3.91
CA ASN A 11 -9.98 -5.52 4.13
C ASN A 11 -10.65 -4.41 3.30
N PRO A 12 -11.26 -3.40 3.94
CA PRO A 12 -12.09 -2.46 3.22
C PRO A 12 -11.18 -1.60 2.33
N THR A 13 -11.42 -1.66 1.03
CA THR A 13 -10.74 -0.79 0.07
C THR A 13 -11.08 0.67 0.39
N ARG A 14 -10.06 1.52 0.60
CA ARG A 14 -10.22 2.94 0.95
C ARG A 14 -9.77 3.86 -0.17
N LEU A 15 -10.35 5.06 -0.22
CA LEU A 15 -9.89 6.12 -1.12
C LEU A 15 -8.54 6.66 -0.66
N ARG A 16 -7.67 7.08 -1.59
CA ARG A 16 -6.35 7.65 -1.26
C ARG A 16 -6.42 8.80 -0.22
N MET A 17 -7.49 9.60 -0.25
CA MET A 17 -7.68 10.70 0.70
C MET A 17 -8.03 10.22 2.10
N GLU A 18 -8.80 9.13 2.22
CA GLU A 18 -9.10 8.49 3.50
C GLU A 18 -7.83 7.87 4.09
N ILE A 19 -7.02 7.22 3.27
CA ILE A 19 -5.72 6.66 3.68
C ILE A 19 -4.82 7.75 4.25
N ARG A 20 -4.74 8.91 3.57
CA ARG A 20 -4.00 10.07 4.10
C ARG A 20 -4.56 10.53 5.45
N GLY A 21 -5.88 10.60 5.61
CA GLY A 21 -6.52 10.99 6.86
C GLY A 21 -6.22 10.02 8.00
N LEU A 22 -6.33 8.72 7.73
CA LEU A 22 -5.99 7.66 8.67
C LEU A 22 -4.52 7.73 9.10
N LEU A 23 -3.60 8.06 8.18
CA LEU A 23 -2.17 8.12 8.51
C LEU A 23 -1.89 9.22 9.55
N LEU A 24 -2.65 10.32 9.49
CA LEU A 24 -2.53 11.43 10.43
C LEU A 24 -3.14 11.12 11.80
N THR A 25 -4.17 10.28 11.86
CA THR A 25 -4.93 10.02 13.10
C THR A 25 -4.53 8.72 13.79
N GLN A 26 -4.01 7.73 13.05
CA GLN A 26 -3.73 6.39 13.55
C GLN A 26 -2.25 5.99 13.42
N GLY A 27 -1.47 6.73 12.63
CA GLY A 27 -0.09 6.36 12.32
C GLY A 27 -0.02 5.36 11.16
N PRO A 28 1.04 4.53 11.08
CA PRO A 28 1.33 3.70 9.91
C PRO A 28 0.19 2.76 9.51
N ILE A 29 -0.05 2.64 8.20
CA ILE A 29 -1.16 1.85 7.64
C ILE A 29 -0.62 0.72 6.78
N GLY A 30 -1.08 -0.49 7.04
CA GLY A 30 -0.82 -1.64 6.17
C GLY A 30 -1.65 -1.57 4.90
N ILE A 31 -1.06 -1.85 3.75
CA ILE A 31 -1.75 -1.91 2.47
C ILE A 31 -1.44 -3.21 1.72
N SER A 32 -2.42 -3.71 0.97
CA SER A 32 -2.23 -4.84 0.07
C SER A 32 -2.27 -4.35 -1.37
N VAL A 33 -1.15 -4.49 -2.07
CA VAL A 33 -1.00 -3.99 -3.44
C VAL A 33 -0.82 -5.12 -4.43
N ASN A 34 -1.38 -4.94 -5.63
CA ASN A 34 -1.11 -5.84 -6.73
C ASN A 34 0.30 -5.55 -7.27
N VAL A 35 1.19 -6.54 -7.22
CA VAL A 35 2.56 -6.41 -7.73
C VAL A 35 2.66 -6.96 -9.15
N CYS A 36 3.26 -6.18 -10.06
CA CYS A 36 3.66 -6.61 -11.40
C CYS A 36 5.13 -6.27 -11.63
N GLY A 37 5.78 -6.94 -12.59
CA GLY A 37 7.25 -7.07 -12.70
C GLY A 37 8.10 -5.83 -12.40
N ILE A 38 7.67 -4.64 -12.78
CA ILE A 38 8.42 -3.38 -12.60
C ILE A 38 8.53 -2.97 -11.11
N PHE A 39 7.62 -3.44 -10.25
CA PHE A 39 7.67 -3.13 -8.81
C PHE A 39 8.94 -3.67 -8.11
N GLY A 40 9.60 -4.69 -8.70
CA GLY A 40 10.89 -5.21 -8.22
C GLY A 40 12.10 -4.35 -8.59
N ARG A 41 11.97 -3.43 -9.55
CA ARG A 41 13.02 -2.54 -10.06
C ARG A 41 12.74 -1.10 -9.63
N ALA A 42 12.46 -0.90 -8.35
CA ALA A 42 12.12 0.42 -7.81
C ALA A 42 13.35 1.34 -7.80
N ASP A 43 13.86 1.65 -8.98
CA ASP A 43 14.97 2.56 -9.26
C ASP A 43 14.40 3.91 -9.74
N GLU A 44 13.08 3.96 -10.01
CA GLU A 44 12.30 5.15 -10.39
C GLU A 44 11.90 6.00 -9.18
N GLU A 45 11.73 7.31 -9.39
CA GLU A 45 11.40 8.25 -8.31
C GLU A 45 10.06 7.97 -7.62
N ILE A 46 9.01 7.57 -8.36
CA ILE A 46 7.64 7.32 -7.83
C ILE A 46 6.91 6.25 -8.66
N TYR A 47 6.52 5.14 -8.01
CA TYR A 47 5.78 4.04 -8.66
C TYR A 47 4.26 4.24 -8.63
N ILE A 48 3.59 4.13 -9.78
CA ILE A 48 2.13 4.24 -9.84
C ILE A 48 1.49 2.86 -9.68
N LEU A 49 0.75 2.66 -8.59
CA LEU A 49 0.10 1.39 -8.32
C LEU A 49 -1.01 1.10 -9.35
N PRO A 50 -1.12 -0.16 -9.82
CA PRO A 50 -2.31 -0.59 -10.54
C PRO A 50 -3.52 -0.61 -9.60
N GLU A 51 -4.70 -0.40 -10.16
CA GLU A 51 -5.95 -0.60 -9.42
C GLU A 51 -6.08 -2.07 -8.96
N PRO A 52 -6.70 -2.33 -7.81
CA PRO A 52 -6.85 -3.68 -7.27
C PRO A 52 -7.60 -4.61 -8.23
N LYS A 53 -7.07 -5.81 -8.46
CA LYS A 53 -7.66 -6.90 -9.26
C LYS A 53 -7.59 -8.22 -8.49
N GLU A 54 -8.60 -9.07 -8.61
CA GLU A 54 -8.72 -10.32 -7.85
C GLU A 54 -7.72 -11.41 -8.25
N ASN A 55 -7.31 -11.44 -9.52
CA ASN A 55 -6.47 -12.52 -10.08
C ASN A 55 -5.01 -12.12 -10.27
N MET A 56 -4.47 -11.25 -9.42
CA MET A 56 -3.05 -10.86 -9.45
C MET A 56 -2.37 -11.19 -8.13
N LYS A 57 -1.05 -11.42 -8.19
CA LYS A 57 -0.22 -11.53 -6.99
C LYS A 57 -0.34 -10.24 -6.18
N ARG A 58 -0.59 -10.41 -4.88
CA ARG A 58 -0.65 -9.33 -3.91
C ARG A 58 0.56 -9.36 -3.00
N HIS A 59 0.99 -8.19 -2.57
CA HIS A 59 2.07 -8.02 -1.61
C HIS A 59 1.66 -7.01 -0.55
N ALA A 60 2.16 -7.19 0.67
CA ALA A 60 1.89 -6.31 1.79
C ALA A 60 2.99 -5.24 1.92
N LEU A 61 2.58 -4.00 2.14
CA LEU A 61 3.48 -2.86 2.41
C LEU A 61 2.93 -2.06 3.58
N ILE A 62 3.76 -1.20 4.17
CA ILE A 62 3.34 -0.26 5.22
C ILE A 62 3.52 1.16 4.71
N ILE A 63 2.46 1.95 4.69
CA ILE A 63 2.54 3.39 4.48
C ILE A 63 3.04 4.03 5.77
N VAL A 64 4.16 4.75 5.67
CA VAL A 64 4.81 5.43 6.79
C VAL A 64 4.82 6.96 6.65
N GLY A 65 4.46 7.47 5.47
CA GLY A 65 4.41 8.90 5.20
C GLY A 65 3.69 9.22 3.90
N PHE A 66 3.49 10.50 3.63
CA PHE A 66 3.03 11.00 2.33
C PHE A 66 3.68 12.34 2.01
N GLY A 67 3.62 12.72 0.74
CA GLY A 67 4.06 14.01 0.27
C GLY A 67 3.29 14.44 -0.97
N THR A 68 3.66 15.56 -1.56
CA THR A 68 3.06 16.05 -2.80
C THR A 68 4.18 16.42 -3.75
N THR A 69 4.07 15.99 -5.01
CA THR A 69 5.02 16.37 -6.06
C THR A 69 4.87 17.85 -6.42
N LYS A 70 5.83 18.42 -7.14
CA LYS A 70 5.78 19.82 -7.59
C LYS A 70 4.53 20.13 -8.44
N ASP A 71 4.01 19.14 -9.17
CA ASP A 71 2.79 19.23 -9.98
C ASP A 71 1.51 18.85 -9.20
N GLY A 72 1.57 18.77 -7.86
CA GLY A 72 0.38 18.62 -7.02
C GLY A 72 -0.14 17.19 -6.84
N LYS A 73 0.63 16.16 -7.21
CA LYS A 73 0.20 14.76 -7.06
C LYS A 73 0.58 14.23 -5.68
N LEU A 74 -0.42 13.70 -4.97
CA LEU A 74 -0.24 12.99 -3.70
C LEU A 74 0.52 11.67 -3.93
N PHE A 75 1.65 11.49 -3.24
CA PHE A 75 2.35 10.22 -3.17
C PHE A 75 2.47 9.76 -1.72
N PHE A 76 2.59 8.45 -1.51
CA PHE A 76 2.83 7.82 -0.23
C PHE A 76 4.24 7.26 -0.18
N ILE A 77 4.85 7.29 1.01
CA ILE A 77 6.12 6.62 1.30
C ILE A 77 5.76 5.28 1.92
N VAL A 78 6.26 4.20 1.32
CA VAL A 78 6.01 2.83 1.78
C VAL A 78 7.30 2.16 2.19
N GLN A 79 7.22 1.39 3.27
CA GLN A 79 8.24 0.43 3.68
C GLN A 79 7.90 -0.96 3.11
N ASN A 80 8.92 -1.65 2.62
CA ASN A 80 8.82 -3.00 2.11
C ASN A 80 9.67 -3.98 2.95
N THR A 81 9.46 -5.28 2.75
CA THR A 81 10.14 -6.39 3.44
C THR A 81 11.18 -7.10 2.56
N TRP A 82 11.54 -6.51 1.41
CA TRP A 82 12.49 -7.09 0.44
C TRP A 82 13.95 -6.67 0.67
N GLY A 83 14.26 -6.19 1.87
CA GLY A 83 15.60 -5.75 2.26
C GLY A 83 15.96 -4.35 1.78
N THR A 84 17.09 -3.84 2.26
CA THR A 84 17.54 -2.46 2.04
C THR A 84 17.98 -2.17 0.60
N LYS A 85 18.30 -3.22 -0.17
CA LYS A 85 18.67 -3.10 -1.59
C LYS A 85 17.48 -2.79 -2.51
N TRP A 86 16.25 -2.98 -2.03
CA TRP A 86 15.06 -2.63 -2.80
C TRP A 86 14.70 -1.17 -2.55
N GLY A 87 14.44 -0.43 -3.63
CA GLY A 87 14.09 0.98 -3.52
C GLY A 87 15.20 1.82 -2.90
N PHE A 88 14.79 2.83 -2.15
CA PHE A 88 15.66 3.68 -1.37
C PHE A 88 15.75 3.14 0.07
N ASN A 89 16.74 2.29 0.33
CA ASN A 89 16.98 1.67 1.64
C ASN A 89 15.77 0.88 2.19
N GLY A 90 15.06 0.16 1.33
CA GLY A 90 13.85 -0.60 1.68
C GLY A 90 12.54 0.20 1.58
N TYR A 91 12.60 1.44 1.14
CA TYR A 91 11.44 2.32 0.96
C TYR A 91 11.23 2.71 -0.49
N ALA A 92 9.98 3.06 -0.84
CA ALA A 92 9.66 3.63 -2.14
C ALA A 92 8.57 4.70 -2.01
N ARG A 93 8.45 5.55 -3.04
CA ARG A 93 7.31 6.45 -3.20
C ARG A 93 6.32 5.80 -4.14
N ILE A 94 5.03 5.82 -3.79
CA ILE A 94 3.96 5.26 -4.60
C ILE A 94 2.80 6.25 -4.81
N ILE A 95 2.09 6.14 -5.94
CA ILE A 95 0.83 6.85 -6.17
C ILE A 95 -0.31 5.82 -6.19
N ILE A 96 -1.26 6.01 -5.28
CA ILE A 96 -2.56 5.32 -5.30
C ILE A 96 -3.49 6.14 -6.19
N LYS A 97 -3.91 5.58 -7.34
CA LYS A 97 -4.78 6.29 -8.30
C LYS A 97 -6.14 6.61 -7.69
N LYS A 98 -6.91 5.60 -7.27
CA LYS A 98 -8.22 5.80 -6.66
C LYS A 98 -8.30 5.16 -5.28
N THR A 99 -8.19 3.83 -5.24
CA THR A 99 -8.41 3.06 -4.02
C THR A 99 -7.32 2.03 -3.76
N CYS A 100 -7.19 1.62 -2.50
CA CYS A 100 -6.27 0.55 -2.10
C CYS A 100 -6.87 -0.25 -0.93
N PRO A 101 -6.79 -1.60 -0.94
CA PRO A 101 -7.10 -2.43 0.22
C PRO A 101 -6.14 -2.11 1.36
N ILE A 102 -6.69 -1.74 2.51
CA ILE A 102 -5.90 -1.45 3.72
C ILE A 102 -6.16 -2.49 4.80
N PHE A 103 -5.16 -2.72 5.66
CA PHE A 103 -5.30 -3.37 6.94
C PHE A 103 -4.64 -2.48 8.00
N ASP A 104 -5.35 -2.23 9.08
CA ASP A 104 -4.86 -1.39 10.15
C ASP A 104 -3.84 -2.16 11.01
N VAL A 105 -2.73 -1.51 11.36
CA VAL A 105 -1.71 -2.06 12.25
C VAL A 105 -2.10 -1.82 13.72
N SER A 106 -3.01 -0.89 14.01
CA SER A 106 -3.49 -0.57 15.36
C SER A 106 -4.18 -1.77 16.05
N GLY A 107 -4.74 -2.70 15.27
CA GLY A 107 -5.35 -3.94 15.78
C GLY A 107 -4.39 -5.11 15.97
N LEU A 108 -3.10 -4.97 15.62
CA LEU A 108 -2.08 -6.02 15.77
C LEU A 108 -1.24 -5.87 17.04
N VAL A 109 -1.40 -4.77 17.78
CA VAL A 109 -0.62 -4.45 18.98
C VAL A 109 -1.36 -4.74 20.30
N ASN A 110 -2.47 -5.49 20.24
CA ASN A 110 -3.21 -5.96 21.41
C ASN A 110 -2.97 -7.46 21.65
#